data_AF-A0A1A8MYB2-F1
#
_entry.id   AF-A0A1A8MYB2-F1
#
_cell.length_a   1.000
_cell.length_b   1.000
_cell.length_c   1.000
_cell.angle_alpha   90.00
_cell.angle_beta   90.00
_cell.angle_gamma   90.00
#
_symmetry.space_group_name_H-M   'P 1'
#
loop_
_entity.id
_entity.type
_entity.pdbx_description
1 polymer ?
#
loop_
_entity_poly.entity_id
_entity_poly.type
_entity_poly.pdbx_seq_one_letter_code
_entity_poly.pdbx_strand_id
1 'polypeptide(L)'
;QECKDKRRSALNVRLFLREFCVDFLENCYNRLMYLVKENLIREQTQQHDETYYLWALSFFMAFNRGNGFRADLVSETMSIRAFHFIERNITNYYEMMLTDRKEATSWSRRMHLALKAYQELLLTVNEMDRSHDESIRQSSNVIKSNIFYLMEYREIFLTLLRK
;
A
#
# COMPACT_ATOMS: atom_id res chain seq x y z
N GLN A 1 -24.58 -2.51 -16.49
CA GLN A 1 -25.41 -3.35 -15.60
C GLN A 1 -25.04 -3.01 -14.17
N GLU A 2 -25.86 -2.21 -13.50
CA GLU A 2 -25.58 -1.68 -12.16
C GLU A 2 -25.61 -2.81 -11.12
N CYS A 3 -24.43 -3.15 -10.60
CA CYS A 3 -24.34 -3.95 -9.38
C CYS A 3 -24.66 -3.03 -8.21
N LYS A 4 -25.96 -2.84 -7.89
CA LYS A 4 -26.36 -2.25 -6.60
C LYS A 4 -25.73 -3.11 -5.51
N ASP A 5 -24.81 -2.52 -4.75
CA ASP A 5 -24.00 -3.15 -3.69
C ASP A 5 -24.84 -3.97 -2.71
N LYS A 6 -25.09 -5.24 -3.05
CA LYS A 6 -25.57 -6.21 -2.08
C LYS A 6 -24.40 -6.55 -1.17
N ARG A 7 -24.49 -6.05 0.07
CA ARG A 7 -23.58 -6.39 1.17
C ARG A 7 -23.47 -7.92 1.25
N ARG A 8 -22.28 -8.46 0.91
CA ARG A 8 -22.05 -9.91 0.77
C ARG A 8 -22.16 -10.67 2.08
N SER A 9 -21.69 -10.05 3.18
CA SER A 9 -21.69 -10.65 4.51
C SER A 9 -22.85 -10.14 5.38
N ALA A 10 -23.31 -10.99 6.29
CA ALA A 10 -24.32 -10.65 7.30
C ALA A 10 -23.91 -9.41 8.12
N LEU A 11 -24.89 -8.65 8.63
CA LEU A 11 -24.63 -7.39 9.33
C LEU A 11 -23.71 -7.56 10.55
N ASN A 12 -23.97 -8.57 11.38
CA ASN A 12 -23.16 -8.89 12.55
C ASN A 12 -21.68 -9.18 12.18
N VAL A 13 -21.44 -9.93 11.11
CA VAL A 13 -20.09 -10.22 10.61
C VAL A 13 -19.39 -8.94 10.16
N ARG A 14 -20.11 -8.01 9.51
CA ARG A 14 -19.53 -6.74 9.06
C ARG A 14 -19.20 -5.79 10.22
N LEU A 15 -20.03 -5.77 11.26
CA LEU A 15 -19.76 -4.99 12.46
C LEU A 15 -18.53 -5.53 13.20
N PHE A 16 -18.48 -6.84 13.40
CA PHE A 16 -17.32 -7.52 13.99
C PHE A 16 -16.02 -7.24 13.21
N LEU A 17 -16.03 -7.41 11.89
CA LEU A 17 -14.84 -7.15 11.06
C LEU A 17 -14.43 -5.67 11.10
N ARG A 18 -15.40 -4.75 11.17
CA ARG A 18 -15.11 -3.32 11.28
C ARG A 18 -14.43 -3.01 12.62
N GLU A 19 -14.96 -3.52 13.73
CA GLU A 19 -14.38 -3.37 15.07
C GLU A 19 -12.96 -3.94 15.10
N PHE A 20 -12.77 -5.16 14.58
CA PHE A 20 -11.44 -5.75 14.44
C PHE A 20 -10.47 -4.86 13.66
N CYS A 21 -10.89 -4.27 12.54
CA CYS A 21 -10.01 -3.41 11.74
C CYS A 21 -9.63 -2.13 12.47
N VAL A 22 -10.56 -1.54 13.24
CA VAL A 22 -10.29 -0.37 14.08
C VAL A 22 -9.28 -0.74 15.16
N ASP A 23 -9.56 -1.78 15.94
CA ASP A 23 -8.67 -2.23 17.02
C ASP A 23 -7.28 -2.60 16.50
N PHE A 24 -7.22 -3.23 15.33
CA PHE A 24 -5.97 -3.60 14.68
C PHE A 24 -5.15 -2.37 14.25
N LEU A 25 -5.80 -1.36 13.66
CA LEU A 25 -5.13 -0.11 13.30
C LEU A 25 -4.60 0.63 14.53
N GLU A 26 -5.37 0.66 15.61
CA GLU A 26 -4.99 1.36 16.85
C GLU A 26 -3.84 0.68 17.58
N ASN A 27 -3.78 -0.65 17.59
CA ASN A 27 -2.90 -1.37 18.50
C ASN A 27 -1.78 -2.16 17.81
N CYS A 28 -1.90 -2.48 16.52
CA CYS A 28 -1.03 -3.47 15.88
C CYS A 28 -0.41 -3.03 14.56
N TYR A 29 -1.13 -2.26 13.74
CA TYR A 29 -0.76 -2.00 12.34
C TYR A 29 0.67 -1.49 12.17
N ASN A 30 1.01 -0.36 12.79
CA ASN A 30 2.35 0.24 12.63
C ASN A 30 3.46 -0.73 13.05
N ARG A 31 3.31 -1.41 14.20
CA ARG A 31 4.32 -2.35 14.70
C ARG A 31 4.46 -3.58 13.80
N LEU A 32 3.33 -4.15 13.36
CA LEU A 32 3.35 -5.33 12.49
C LEU A 32 3.97 -4.98 11.13
N MET A 33 3.53 -3.88 10.51
CA MET A 33 4.03 -3.47 9.21
C MET A 33 5.53 -3.15 9.25
N TYR A 34 6.01 -2.56 10.34
CA TYR A 34 7.44 -2.36 10.57
C TYR A 34 8.20 -3.68 10.59
N LEU A 35 7.78 -4.63 11.44
CA LEU A 35 8.47 -5.91 11.62
C LEU A 35 8.48 -6.76 10.34
N VAL A 36 7.33 -6.83 9.65
CA VAL A 36 7.23 -7.59 8.40
C VAL A 36 8.11 -6.96 7.32
N LYS A 37 8.10 -5.63 7.18
CA LYS A 37 8.97 -4.93 6.22
C LYS A 37 10.46 -5.16 6.51
N GLU A 38 10.88 -5.07 7.76
CA GLU A 38 12.28 -5.34 8.16
C GLU A 38 12.71 -6.76 7.83
N ASN A 39 11.85 -7.76 8.09
CA ASN A 39 12.14 -9.16 7.78
C ASN A 39 12.21 -9.41 6.26
N LEU A 40 11.32 -8.78 5.48
CA LEU A 40 11.33 -8.85 4.02
C LEU A 40 12.61 -8.23 3.44
N ILE A 41 13.05 -7.08 3.95
CA ILE A 41 14.30 -6.42 3.51
C ILE A 41 15.52 -7.28 3.82
N ARG A 42 15.53 -8.00 4.94
CA ARG A 42 16.64 -8.87 5.34
C ARG A 42 16.64 -10.24 4.64
N GLU A 43 15.68 -10.49 3.75
CA GLU A 43 15.49 -11.77 3.06
C GLU A 43 15.34 -12.96 4.03
N GLN A 44 14.93 -12.71 5.28
CA GLN A 44 14.74 -13.73 6.32
C GLN A 44 13.36 -14.39 6.28
N THR A 45 12.70 -14.38 5.10
CA THR A 45 11.29 -14.72 4.95
C THR A 45 11.08 -15.87 3.98
N GLN A 46 9.91 -16.52 4.06
CA GLN A 46 9.55 -17.60 3.14
C GLN A 46 9.10 -17.01 1.80
N GLN A 47 9.06 -17.85 0.76
CA GLN A 47 8.46 -17.44 -0.52
C GLN A 47 7.00 -17.01 -0.29
N HIS A 48 6.62 -15.83 -0.81
CA HIS A 48 5.28 -15.20 -0.82
C HIS A 48 4.88 -14.24 0.32
N ASP A 49 5.68 -14.08 1.38
CA ASP A 49 5.34 -13.17 2.50
C ASP A 49 5.14 -11.70 2.07
N GLU A 50 5.84 -11.28 1.01
CA GLU A 50 5.71 -9.98 0.35
C GLU A 50 4.27 -9.69 -0.12
N THR A 51 3.55 -10.70 -0.63
CA THR A 51 2.21 -10.48 -1.19
C THR A 51 1.17 -10.18 -0.12
N TYR A 52 1.31 -10.77 1.07
CA TYR A 52 0.48 -10.47 2.23
C TYR A 52 0.76 -9.06 2.76
N TYR A 53 2.02 -8.65 2.80
CA TYR A 53 2.38 -7.28 3.17
C TYR A 53 1.73 -6.24 2.24
N LEU A 54 1.85 -6.44 0.92
CA LEU A 54 1.26 -5.55 -0.09
C LEU A 54 -0.27 -5.49 0.01
N TRP A 55 -0.91 -6.64 0.20
CA TRP A 55 -2.35 -6.71 0.37
C TRP A 55 -2.81 -6.01 1.66
N ALA A 56 -2.14 -6.30 2.79
CA ALA A 56 -2.47 -5.71 4.09
C ALA A 56 -2.31 -4.19 4.05
N LEU A 57 -1.21 -3.68 3.46
CA LEU A 57 -1.00 -2.26 3.24
C LEU A 57 -2.18 -1.65 2.49
N SER A 58 -2.51 -2.20 1.31
CA SER A 58 -3.58 -1.67 0.48
C SER A 58 -4.94 -1.70 1.20
N PHE A 59 -5.25 -2.79 1.90
CA PHE A 59 -6.53 -2.95 2.58
C PHE A 59 -6.68 -2.01 3.79
N PHE A 60 -5.73 -2.04 4.73
CA PHE A 60 -5.87 -1.29 5.98
C PHE A 60 -5.68 0.21 5.79
N MET A 61 -4.86 0.64 4.82
CA MET A 61 -4.77 2.05 4.46
C MET A 61 -6.07 2.55 3.81
N ALA A 62 -6.66 1.78 2.89
CA ALA A 62 -7.95 2.13 2.31
C ALA A 62 -9.07 2.17 3.37
N PHE A 63 -9.05 1.23 4.32
CA PHE A 63 -9.98 1.21 5.45
C PHE A 63 -9.81 2.45 6.34
N ASN A 64 -8.57 2.79 6.71
CA ASN A 64 -8.29 3.99 7.51
C ASN A 64 -8.77 5.26 6.80
N ARG A 65 -8.45 5.41 5.50
CA ARG A 65 -8.89 6.56 4.69
C ARG A 65 -10.42 6.65 4.59
N GLY A 66 -11.11 5.51 4.48
CA GLY A 66 -12.56 5.44 4.41
C GLY A 66 -13.31 5.55 5.74
N ASN A 67 -12.63 5.43 6.89
CA ASN A 67 -13.24 5.37 8.23
C ASN A 67 -12.73 6.51 9.14
N GLY A 68 -12.74 7.74 8.63
CA GLY A 68 -12.30 8.93 9.37
C GLY A 68 -10.78 8.95 9.50
N PHE A 69 -10.13 9.24 8.37
CA PHE A 69 -8.67 9.18 8.22
C PHE A 69 -7.90 9.72 9.43
N ARG A 70 -7.02 8.87 9.97
CA ARG A 70 -6.12 9.17 11.07
C ARG A 70 -4.68 8.81 10.70
N ALA A 71 -3.83 9.82 10.55
CA ALA A 71 -2.46 9.64 10.06
C ALA A 71 -1.54 8.91 11.06
N ASP A 72 -1.79 9.06 12.36
CA ASP A 72 -1.06 8.39 13.44
C ASP A 72 -1.13 6.86 13.31
N LEU A 73 -2.30 6.33 12.94
CA LEU A 73 -2.57 4.90 12.83
C LEU A 73 -1.82 4.21 11.68
N VAL A 74 -1.38 4.96 10.68
CA VAL A 74 -0.73 4.43 9.46
C VAL A 74 0.65 5.04 9.19
N SER A 75 1.24 5.67 10.21
CA SER A 75 2.50 6.40 10.12
C SER A 75 3.68 5.56 9.63
N GLU A 76 3.73 4.26 9.95
CA GLU A 76 4.80 3.36 9.50
C GLU A 76 4.85 3.24 7.97
N THR A 77 3.69 3.18 7.32
CA THR A 77 3.55 3.06 5.87
C THR A 77 3.56 4.41 5.15
N MET A 78 3.47 5.52 5.88
CA MET A 78 3.56 6.89 5.36
C MET A 78 4.96 7.47 5.52
N SER A 79 5.95 6.75 4.99
CA SER A 79 7.36 7.17 5.00
C SER A 79 7.99 7.00 3.63
N ILE A 80 8.98 7.83 3.30
CA ILE A 80 9.76 7.72 2.05
C ILE A 80 10.32 6.30 1.88
N ARG A 81 10.79 5.69 2.98
CA ARG A 81 11.26 4.29 3.00
C ARG A 81 10.19 3.29 2.58
N ALA A 82 8.94 3.46 3.02
CA ALA A 82 7.84 2.60 2.60
C ALA A 82 7.55 2.77 1.11
N PHE A 83 7.53 4.00 0.59
CA PHE A 83 7.34 4.24 -0.84
C PHE A 83 8.42 3.59 -1.71
N HIS A 84 9.71 3.80 -1.38
CA HIS A 84 10.82 3.13 -2.08
C HIS A 84 10.74 1.60 -2.00
N PHE A 85 10.34 1.05 -0.86
CA PHE A 85 10.18 -0.39 -0.72
C PHE A 85 9.14 -0.95 -1.70
N ILE A 86 7.97 -0.31 -1.82
CA ILE A 86 6.94 -0.75 -2.76
C ILE A 86 7.39 -0.55 -4.21
N GLU A 87 8.03 0.57 -4.53
CA GLU A 87 8.60 0.84 -5.85
C GLU A 87 9.59 -0.26 -6.28
N ARG A 88 10.54 -0.63 -5.40
CA ARG A 88 11.51 -1.70 -5.70
C ARG A 88 10.82 -3.03 -5.99
N ASN A 89 9.74 -3.33 -5.27
CA ASN A 89 8.91 -4.52 -5.55
C ASN A 89 8.23 -4.43 -6.92
N ILE A 90 7.67 -3.28 -7.30
CA ILE A 90 7.05 -3.08 -8.64
C ILE A 90 8.09 -3.32 -9.74
N THR A 91 9.26 -2.70 -9.64
CA THR A 91 10.33 -2.83 -10.64
C THR A 91 10.80 -4.28 -10.75
N ASN A 92 11.07 -4.93 -9.61
CA ASN A 92 11.48 -6.34 -9.58
C ASN A 92 10.43 -7.25 -10.24
N TYR A 93 9.15 -7.12 -9.87
CA TYR A 93 8.10 -7.96 -10.47
C TYR A 93 7.90 -7.70 -11.96
N TYR A 94 8.10 -6.45 -12.41
CA TYR A 94 8.06 -6.11 -13.83
C TYR A 94 9.21 -6.78 -14.60
N GLU A 95 10.44 -6.68 -14.09
CA GLU A 95 11.61 -7.34 -14.69
C GLU A 95 11.45 -8.86 -14.73
N MET A 96 10.97 -9.46 -13.63
CA MET A 96 10.70 -10.91 -13.56
C MET A 96 9.60 -11.33 -14.52
N MET A 97 8.54 -10.53 -14.70
CA MET A 97 7.48 -10.81 -15.68
C MET A 97 8.02 -10.84 -17.13
N LEU A 98 9.02 -10.03 -17.45
CA LEU A 98 9.63 -9.98 -18.79
C LEU A 98 10.67 -11.08 -19.03
N THR A 99 11.44 -11.43 -18.00
CA THR A 99 12.56 -12.37 -18.08
C THR A 99 12.13 -13.82 -17.83
N ASP A 100 11.29 -14.07 -16.83
CA ASP A 100 10.76 -15.39 -16.49
C ASP A 100 9.38 -15.62 -17.11
N ARG A 101 9.38 -15.93 -18.41
CA ARG A 101 8.15 -16.14 -19.19
C ARG A 101 7.29 -17.31 -18.70
N LYS A 102 7.87 -18.28 -17.98
CA LYS A 102 7.13 -19.45 -17.48
C LYS A 102 6.18 -19.04 -16.36
N GLU A 103 6.62 -18.16 -15.47
CA GLU A 103 5.83 -17.65 -14.34
C GLU A 103 5.28 -16.23 -14.58
N ALA A 104 5.27 -15.73 -15.82
CA ALA A 104 4.85 -14.35 -16.14
C ALA A 104 3.47 -13.97 -15.57
N THR A 105 2.53 -14.91 -15.53
CA THR A 105 1.19 -14.67 -14.93
C THR A 105 1.28 -14.54 -13.40
N SER A 106 2.15 -15.31 -12.75
CA SER A 106 2.41 -15.23 -11.32
C SER A 106 3.05 -13.87 -10.98
N TRP A 107 4.08 -13.46 -11.72
CA TRP A 107 4.73 -12.16 -11.57
C TRP A 107 3.77 -10.99 -11.83
N SER A 108 2.91 -11.09 -12.83
CA SER A 108 1.86 -10.10 -13.10
C SER A 108 0.88 -9.94 -11.93
N ARG A 109 0.50 -11.03 -11.26
CA ARG A 109 -0.37 -10.97 -10.06
C ARG A 109 0.33 -10.27 -8.89
N ARG A 110 1.62 -10.54 -8.65
CA ARG A 110 2.40 -9.84 -7.60
C ARG A 110 2.56 -8.36 -7.91
N MET A 111 2.88 -8.05 -9.17
CA MET A 111 2.96 -6.68 -9.67
C MET A 111 1.63 -5.93 -9.47
N HIS A 112 0.49 -6.58 -9.75
CA HIS A 112 -0.82 -5.99 -9.52
C HIS A 112 -1.06 -5.62 -8.05
N LEU A 113 -0.68 -6.49 -7.10
CA LEU A 113 -0.76 -6.19 -5.67
C LEU A 113 0.13 -5.01 -5.28
N ALA A 114 1.36 -4.95 -5.80
CA ALA A 114 2.28 -3.86 -5.54
C ALA A 114 1.75 -2.52 -6.08
N LEU A 115 1.14 -2.53 -7.26
CA LEU A 115 0.49 -1.36 -7.84
C LEU A 115 -0.72 -0.90 -7.03
N LYS A 116 -1.53 -1.83 -6.50
CA LYS A 116 -2.66 -1.51 -5.61
C LYS A 116 -2.19 -0.89 -4.29
N ALA A 117 -1.12 -1.42 -3.71
CA ALA A 117 -0.50 -0.85 -2.53
C ALA A 117 0.01 0.58 -2.80
N TYR A 118 0.77 0.77 -3.89
CA TYR A 118 1.30 2.07 -4.28
C TYR A 118 0.20 3.09 -4.59
N GLN A 119 -0.86 2.67 -5.29
CA GLN A 119 -2.04 3.50 -5.53
C GLN A 119 -2.65 4.00 -4.22
N GLU A 120 -2.82 3.13 -3.23
CA GLU A 120 -3.40 3.51 -1.94
C GLU A 120 -2.47 4.45 -1.14
N LEU A 121 -1.15 4.26 -1.24
CA LEU A 121 -0.19 5.20 -0.66
C LEU A 121 -0.37 6.61 -1.24
N LEU A 122 -0.50 6.74 -2.56
CA LEU A 122 -0.73 8.04 -3.23
C LEU A 122 -2.08 8.66 -2.85
N LEU A 123 -3.14 7.85 -2.79
CA LEU A 123 -4.46 8.32 -2.35
C LEU A 123 -4.43 8.83 -0.91
N THR A 124 -3.65 8.19 -0.04
CA THR A 124 -3.50 8.61 1.35
C THR A 124 -2.71 9.91 1.46
N VAL A 125 -1.63 10.08 0.70
CA VAL A 125 -0.90 11.35 0.61
C VAL A 125 -1.81 12.49 0.14
N ASN A 126 -2.67 12.24 -0.84
CA ASN A 126 -3.66 13.21 -1.28
C ASN A 126 -4.71 13.54 -0.18
N GLU A 127 -5.06 12.58 0.66
CA GLU A 127 -5.92 12.84 1.84
C GLU A 127 -5.19 13.64 2.92
N MET A 128 -3.89 13.39 3.12
CA MET A 128 -3.04 14.14 4.05
C MET A 128 -2.96 15.63 3.70
N ASP A 129 -2.98 15.99 2.41
CA ASP A 129 -3.02 17.39 1.95
C ASP A 129 -4.27 18.15 2.43
N ARG A 130 -5.36 17.43 2.66
CA ARG A 130 -6.64 17.98 3.10
C ARG A 130 -6.77 18.05 4.62
N SER A 131 -5.78 17.54 5.35
CA SER A 131 -5.79 17.54 6.81
C SER A 131 -5.79 18.96 7.38
N HIS A 132 -6.51 19.16 8.48
CA HIS A 132 -6.46 20.42 9.24
C HIS A 132 -5.13 20.60 9.99
N ASP A 133 -4.41 19.52 10.25
CA ASP A 133 -3.10 19.53 10.91
C ASP A 133 -1.98 19.92 9.92
N GLU A 134 -1.25 20.99 10.25
CA GLU A 134 -0.14 21.47 9.44
C GLU A 134 1.02 20.49 9.34
N SER A 135 1.33 19.76 10.42
CA SER A 135 2.41 18.78 10.43
C SER A 135 2.16 17.63 9.45
N ILE A 136 0.90 17.21 9.32
CA ILE A 136 0.46 16.18 8.37
C ILE A 136 0.60 16.70 6.93
N ARG A 137 0.18 17.95 6.66
CA ARG A 137 0.35 18.58 5.34
C ARG A 137 1.81 18.76 4.97
N GLN A 138 2.66 19.16 5.92
CA GLN A 138 4.11 19.26 5.70
C GLN A 138 4.73 17.90 5.38
N SER A 139 4.33 16.85 6.10
CA SER A 139 4.78 15.47 5.85
C SER A 139 4.37 15.00 4.45
N SER A 140 3.12 15.29 4.03
CA SER A 140 2.66 15.03 2.66
C SER A 140 3.52 15.75 1.62
N ASN A 141 3.83 17.04 1.83
CA ASN A 141 4.67 17.80 0.92
C ASN A 141 6.08 17.22 0.79
N VAL A 142 6.69 16.78 1.89
CA VAL A 142 7.99 16.10 1.86
C VAL A 142 7.90 14.81 1.05
N ILE A 143 6.89 13.98 1.28
CA ILE A 143 6.68 12.73 0.53
C ILE A 143 6.49 13.01 -0.96
N LYS A 144 5.61 13.94 -1.33
CA LYS A 144 5.38 14.34 -2.74
C LYS A 144 6.65 14.86 -3.40
N SER A 145 7.41 15.71 -2.72
CA SER A 145 8.66 16.25 -3.28
C SER A 145 9.70 15.16 -3.55
N ASN A 146 9.73 14.08 -2.77
CA ASN A 146 10.63 12.96 -3.05
C ASN A 146 10.10 12.10 -4.20
N ILE A 147 8.80 11.76 -4.19
CA ILE A 147 8.20 10.88 -5.19
C ILE A 147 8.15 11.53 -6.59
N PHE A 148 7.74 12.79 -6.71
CA PHE A 148 7.51 13.38 -8.04
C PHE A 148 8.77 13.94 -8.70
N TYR A 149 9.85 14.17 -7.94
CA TYR A 149 11.04 14.84 -8.46
C TYR A 149 12.25 13.91 -8.64
N LEU A 150 12.28 12.75 -7.98
CA LEU A 150 13.30 11.74 -8.27
C LEU A 150 12.93 10.97 -9.56
N MET A 151 13.90 10.83 -10.47
CA MET A 151 13.67 10.20 -11.78
C MET A 151 13.13 8.77 -11.67
N GLU A 152 13.60 8.02 -10.67
CA GLU A 152 13.27 6.61 -10.41
C GLU A 152 11.75 6.39 -10.33
N TYR A 153 11.04 7.26 -9.61
CA TYR A 153 9.59 7.19 -9.49
C TYR A 153 8.83 7.64 -10.75
N ARG A 154 9.37 8.60 -11.51
CA ARG A 154 8.73 9.10 -12.74
C ARG A 154 8.75 8.04 -13.84
N GLU A 155 9.82 7.24 -13.90
CA GLU A 155 9.98 6.19 -14.89
C GLU A 155 9.02 5.02 -14.67
N ILE A 156 8.60 4.75 -13.43
CA ILE A 156 7.59 3.72 -13.14
C ILE A 156 6.28 4.03 -13.85
N PHE A 157 5.76 5.25 -13.72
CA PHE A 157 4.52 5.63 -14.40
C PHE A 157 4.65 5.55 -15.92
N LEU A 158 5.79 5.98 -16.48
CA LEU A 158 6.04 5.91 -17.91
C LEU A 158 6.18 4.47 -18.42
N THR A 159 6.78 3.59 -17.61
CA THR A 159 6.96 2.17 -17.92
C THR A 159 5.63 1.42 -17.84
N LEU A 160 4.79 1.73 -16.85
CA LEU A 160 3.46 1.15 -16.67
C LEU A 160 2.45 1.64 -17.72
N LEU A 161 2.55 2.91 -18.15
CA LEU A 161 1.65 3.53 -19.13
C LEU A 161 2.08 3.30 -20.59
N ARG A 162 3.31 2.83 -20.86
CA ARG A 162 3.71 2.38 -22.20
C ARG A 162 3.03 1.05 -22.53
N LYS A 163 1.76 1.14 -22.94
CA LYS A 163 1.09 0.22 -23.86
C LYS A 163 0.29 1.02 -24.87
#